data_AF-A0A060CF78-F1
#
_entry.id   AF-A0A060CF78-F1
#
_cell.length_a   1.000
_cell.length_b   1.000
_cell.length_c   1.000
_cell.angle_alpha   90.00
_cell.angle_beta   90.00
_cell.angle_gamma   90.00
#
_symmetry.space_group_name_H-M   'P 1'
#
loop_
_entity.id
_entity.type
_entity.pdbx_description
1 polymer ?
#
loop_
_entity_poly.entity_id
_entity_poly.type
_entity_poly.pdbx_seq_one_letter_code
_entity_poly.pdbx_strand_id
1 'polypeptide(L)'
;RSVHRRPYPGLAQPDPGLVFQREDGAPVGREALTERMREYIERVAGRYAGRVDAWDVVNEQIGEDGRYRDTKWVKGIGDGDELLRLAFTFAARYAPDTELYYNDFNAWRPEKRDGIVRMVKMLQAHGIRIDGIGIQGHWGLHYPSRDDIEAAIDAYAALGLKVMITEL
;
A
#
# COMPACT_ATOMS: atom_id res chain seq x y z
N ARG A 1 -12.88 8.90 15.64
CA ARG A 1 -12.02 9.45 14.57
C ARG A 1 -10.80 8.53 14.51
N SER A 2 -10.82 7.52 13.63
CA SER A 2 -9.61 6.72 13.37
C SER A 2 -8.61 7.64 12.68
N VAL A 3 -7.43 7.82 13.26
CA VAL A 3 -6.39 8.68 12.70
C VAL A 3 -5.58 7.81 11.74
N HIS A 4 -6.02 7.75 10.47
CA HIS A 4 -5.24 7.13 9.41
C HIS A 4 -3.97 7.95 9.19
N ARG A 5 -2.82 7.30 9.29
CA ARG A 5 -1.53 7.89 8.92
C ARG A 5 -0.91 6.98 7.88
N ARG A 6 0.04 7.52 7.12
CA ARG A 6 0.81 6.78 6.11
C ARG A 6 2.19 6.48 6.72
N PRO A 7 2.59 5.21 6.96
CA PRO A 7 3.91 4.90 7.49
C PRO A 7 4.94 4.85 6.36
N TYR A 8 4.46 5.02 5.13
CA TYR A 8 5.19 5.00 3.88
C TYR A 8 5.04 6.38 3.25
N PRO A 9 6.11 6.98 2.70
CA PRO A 9 5.97 8.23 2.01
C PRO A 9 5.30 7.90 0.68
N GLY A 10 3.99 8.03 0.61
CA GLY A 10 3.31 8.25 -0.65
C GLY A 10 3.84 9.56 -1.21
N LEU A 11 4.90 9.50 -2.02
CA LEU A 11 5.39 10.48 -2.99
C LEU A 11 5.42 11.98 -2.61
N ALA A 12 5.27 12.37 -1.34
CA ALA A 12 5.16 13.76 -0.92
C ALA A 12 6.05 14.08 0.31
N GLN A 13 7.25 14.61 0.00
CA GLN A 13 8.15 15.45 0.83
C GLN A 13 9.11 14.78 1.85
N PRO A 14 10.31 15.34 2.15
CA PRO A 14 11.26 16.15 1.35
C PRO A 14 12.69 15.54 1.38
N ASP A 15 13.00 14.68 0.42
CA ASP A 15 14.19 14.65 -0.47
C ASP A 15 14.13 13.30 -1.21
N PRO A 16 13.41 13.23 -2.34
CA PRO A 16 13.23 11.98 -3.06
C PRO A 16 14.52 11.47 -3.72
N GLY A 17 15.61 12.24 -3.76
CA GLY A 17 16.86 11.81 -4.37
C GLY A 17 17.54 10.74 -3.52
N LEU A 18 17.81 11.07 -2.25
CA LEU A 18 18.66 10.27 -1.37
C LEU A 18 18.09 8.90 -1.03
N VAL A 19 16.79 8.63 -1.17
CA VAL A 19 16.22 7.28 -0.94
C VAL A 19 16.60 6.32 -2.07
N PHE A 20 16.60 6.79 -3.31
CA PHE A 20 16.81 5.96 -4.50
C PHE A 20 18.20 6.13 -5.12
N GLN A 21 18.95 7.14 -4.68
CA GLN A 21 20.27 7.47 -5.21
C GLN A 21 21.29 7.51 -4.06
N ARG A 22 22.54 7.21 -4.40
CA ARG A 22 23.69 7.51 -3.55
C ARG A 22 24.09 8.98 -3.72
N GLU A 23 25.03 9.45 -2.93
CA GLU A 23 25.57 10.83 -3.02
C GLU A 23 26.20 11.13 -4.39
N ASP A 24 26.70 10.11 -5.09
CA ASP A 24 27.24 10.21 -6.46
C ASP A 24 26.15 10.27 -7.55
N GLY A 25 24.87 10.24 -7.17
CA GLY A 25 23.71 10.28 -8.08
C GLY A 25 23.34 8.94 -8.71
N ALA A 26 24.14 7.88 -8.52
CA ALA A 26 23.83 6.55 -9.04
C ALA A 26 22.71 5.87 -8.23
N PRO A 27 21.92 4.97 -8.83
CA PRO A 27 20.90 4.23 -8.11
C PRO A 27 21.49 3.43 -6.94
N VAL A 28 20.74 3.34 -5.85
CA VAL A 28 21.06 2.39 -4.79
C VAL A 28 20.75 0.97 -5.23
N GLY A 29 21.58 0.01 -4.81
CA GLY A 29 21.33 -1.40 -5.06
C GLY A 29 20.08 -1.89 -4.32
N ARG A 30 19.49 -2.98 -4.83
CA ARG A 30 18.27 -3.61 -4.29
C ARG A 30 18.30 -3.83 -2.78
N GLU A 31 19.42 -4.34 -2.28
CA GLU A 31 19.62 -4.63 -0.84
C GLU A 31 19.60 -3.35 -0.01
N ALA A 32 20.36 -2.33 -0.43
CA ALA A 32 20.37 -1.03 0.25
C ALA A 32 18.99 -0.34 0.20
N LEU A 33 18.26 -0.48 -0.90
CA LEU A 33 16.89 0.06 -1.01
C LEU A 33 15.92 -0.67 -0.08
N THR A 34 16.03 -2.00 0.01
CA THR A 34 15.24 -2.83 0.93
C THR A 34 15.53 -2.45 2.38
N GLU A 35 16.80 -2.21 2.71
CA GLU A 35 17.20 -1.80 4.05
C GLU A 35 16.67 -0.41 4.40
N ARG A 36 16.75 0.54 3.47
CA ARG A 36 16.15 1.88 3.66
C ARG A 36 14.64 1.83 3.86
N MET A 37 13.94 0.92 3.19
CA MET A 37 12.52 0.67 3.43
C MET A 37 12.28 0.13 4.84
N ARG A 38 13.05 -0.88 5.26
CA ARG A 38 12.97 -1.47 6.60
C ARG A 38 13.17 -0.40 7.66
N GLU A 39 14.25 0.37 7.57
CA GLU A 39 14.58 1.47 8.51
C GLU A 39 13.48 2.53 8.56
N TYR A 40 12.93 2.91 7.41
CA TYR A 40 11.87 3.91 7.36
C TYR A 40 10.60 3.40 8.06
N ILE A 41 10.16 2.19 7.73
CA ILE A 41 8.96 1.59 8.33
C ILE A 41 9.19 1.37 9.83
N GLU A 42 10.34 0.86 10.25
CA GLU A 42 10.70 0.73 11.67
C GLU A 42 10.59 2.06 12.40
N ARG A 43 11.26 3.08 11.87
CA ARG A 43 11.33 4.40 12.51
C ARG A 43 9.95 5.07 12.60
N VAL A 44 9.12 4.94 11.57
CA VAL A 44 7.81 5.61 11.52
C VAL A 44 6.73 4.77 12.18
N ALA A 45 6.52 3.53 11.73
CA ALA A 45 5.49 2.65 12.26
C ALA A 45 5.79 2.29 13.72
N GLY A 46 7.04 1.96 14.05
CA GLY A 46 7.45 1.65 15.43
C GLY A 46 7.30 2.83 16.39
N ARG A 47 7.62 4.06 15.95
CA ARG A 47 7.45 5.27 16.80
C ARG A 47 5.99 5.54 17.20
N TYR A 48 5.04 5.12 16.38
CA TYR A 48 3.61 5.33 16.64
C TYR A 48 2.84 4.03 16.92
N ALA A 49 3.53 2.91 17.16
CA ALA A 49 2.89 1.67 17.57
C ALA A 49 2.04 1.90 18.83
N GLY A 50 0.80 1.39 18.81
CA GLY A 50 -0.20 1.61 19.88
C GLY A 50 -0.77 3.02 19.97
N ARG A 51 -0.40 3.93 19.05
CA ARG A 51 -0.91 5.33 19.01
C ARG A 51 -1.75 5.62 17.78
N VAL A 52 -1.74 4.73 16.80
CA VAL A 52 -2.56 4.79 15.59
C VAL A 52 -3.28 3.46 15.43
N ASP A 53 -4.54 3.54 15.03
CA ASP A 53 -5.41 2.36 14.88
C ASP A 53 -5.07 1.58 13.61
N ALA A 54 -4.66 2.30 12.56
CA ALA A 54 -4.37 1.72 11.26
C ALA A 54 -3.33 2.52 10.47
N TRP A 55 -2.63 1.82 9.57
CA TRP A 55 -1.62 2.33 8.67
C TRP A 55 -1.93 1.99 7.21
N ASP A 56 -1.86 2.98 6.31
CA ASP A 56 -1.79 2.74 4.87
C ASP A 56 -0.37 2.30 4.46
N VAL A 57 -0.06 1.01 4.60
CA VAL A 57 1.31 0.49 4.40
C VAL A 57 1.82 0.78 3.00
N VAL A 58 0.97 0.61 1.98
CA VAL A 58 1.26 0.97 0.60
C VAL A 58 0.07 1.71 0.01
N ASN A 59 0.36 2.77 -0.74
CA ASN A 59 -0.63 3.62 -1.37
C ASN A 59 -0.45 3.60 -2.89
N GLU A 60 -1.51 3.32 -3.65
CA GLU A 60 -1.61 3.52 -5.11
C GLU A 60 -0.56 2.76 -5.95
N GLN A 61 -0.23 1.51 -5.59
CA GLN A 61 0.78 0.73 -6.30
C GLN A 61 0.23 -0.11 -7.46
N ILE A 62 -1.09 -0.33 -7.52
CA ILE A 62 -1.79 -0.96 -8.63
C ILE A 62 -2.23 0.13 -9.63
N GLY A 63 -1.96 -0.09 -10.91
CA GLY A 63 -2.36 0.76 -12.01
C GLY A 63 -3.82 0.55 -12.42
N GLU A 64 -4.34 1.44 -13.26
CA GLU A 64 -5.70 1.32 -13.80
C GLU A 64 -5.91 0.05 -14.64
N ASP A 65 -4.83 -0.53 -15.18
CA ASP A 65 -4.83 -1.79 -15.93
C ASP A 65 -4.70 -3.04 -15.04
N GLY A 66 -4.75 -2.86 -13.71
CA GLY A 66 -4.62 -3.94 -12.75
C GLY A 66 -3.20 -4.49 -12.58
N ARG A 67 -2.18 -3.90 -13.23
CA ARG A 67 -0.76 -4.27 -13.05
C ARG A 67 -0.09 -3.39 -12.01
N TYR A 68 1.12 -3.73 -11.59
CA TYR A 68 1.91 -2.81 -10.75
C TYR A 68 2.32 -1.56 -11.54
N ARG A 69 2.17 -0.40 -10.92
CA ARG A 69 2.73 0.85 -11.46
C ARG A 69 4.25 0.78 -11.49
N ASP A 70 4.84 1.29 -12.57
CA ASP A 70 6.29 1.33 -12.78
C ASP A 70 6.96 2.44 -11.94
N THR A 71 6.98 2.27 -10.62
CA THR A 71 7.54 3.23 -9.66
C THR A 71 9.05 3.01 -9.47
N LYS A 72 9.77 4.02 -8.94
CA LYS A 72 11.18 3.86 -8.57
C LYS A 72 11.39 2.73 -7.56
N TRP A 73 10.40 2.46 -6.71
CA TRP A 73 10.40 1.31 -5.80
C TRP A 73 10.33 -0.01 -6.56
N VAL A 74 9.38 -0.18 -7.49
CA VAL A 74 9.29 -1.40 -8.30
C VAL A 74 10.56 -1.60 -9.13
N LYS A 75 11.10 -0.53 -9.74
CA LYS A 75 12.38 -0.61 -10.50
C LYS A 75 13.57 -0.98 -9.63
N GLY A 76 13.66 -0.38 -8.44
CA GLY A 76 14.80 -0.58 -7.54
C GLY A 76 14.77 -1.91 -6.80
N ILE A 77 13.58 -2.40 -6.44
CA ILE A 77 13.39 -3.75 -5.89
C ILE A 77 13.48 -4.79 -7.01
N GLY A 78 12.99 -4.47 -8.21
CA GLY A 78 12.97 -5.31 -9.39
C GLY A 78 11.65 -6.04 -9.62
N ASP A 79 10.78 -6.11 -8.61
CA ASP A 79 9.52 -6.84 -8.66
C ASP A 79 8.45 -6.21 -7.74
N GLY A 80 7.21 -6.13 -8.23
CA GLY A 80 6.09 -5.54 -7.51
C GLY A 80 5.56 -6.43 -6.38
N ASP A 81 5.49 -7.75 -6.57
CA ASP A 81 5.08 -8.65 -5.50
C ASP A 81 6.10 -8.60 -4.35
N GLU A 82 7.40 -8.59 -4.66
CA GLU A 82 8.46 -8.46 -3.66
C GLU A 82 8.37 -7.14 -2.88
N LEU A 83 8.13 -6.02 -3.58
CA LEU A 83 7.92 -4.73 -2.94
C LEU A 83 6.80 -4.79 -1.90
N LEU A 84 5.64 -5.33 -2.28
CA LEU A 84 4.47 -5.43 -1.40
C LEU A 84 4.75 -6.40 -0.22
N ARG A 85 5.37 -7.55 -0.49
CA ARG A 85 5.73 -8.52 0.56
C ARG A 85 6.66 -7.90 1.59
N LEU A 86 7.70 -7.17 1.17
CA LEU A 86 8.66 -6.52 2.06
C LEU A 86 7.96 -5.45 2.92
N ALA A 87 7.19 -4.55 2.29
CA ALA A 87 6.53 -3.46 3.00
C ALA A 87 5.57 -3.96 4.08
N PHE A 88 4.70 -4.91 3.76
CA PHE A 88 3.76 -5.48 4.72
C PHE A 88 4.44 -6.34 5.79
N THR A 89 5.50 -7.08 5.44
CA THR A 89 6.30 -7.83 6.43
C THR A 89 6.95 -6.90 7.45
N PHE A 90 7.54 -5.78 7.01
CA PHE A 90 8.15 -4.82 7.92
C PHE A 90 7.09 -4.10 8.75
N ALA A 91 5.96 -3.71 8.16
CA ALA A 91 4.88 -3.06 8.90
C ALA A 91 4.30 -3.98 9.99
N ALA A 92 4.06 -5.26 9.68
CA ALA A 92 3.61 -6.24 10.66
C ALA A 92 4.63 -6.46 11.79
N ARG A 93 5.93 -6.41 11.48
CA ARG A 93 7.00 -6.54 12.47
C ARG A 93 7.07 -5.35 13.44
N TYR A 94 6.96 -4.13 12.94
CA TYR A 94 7.21 -2.92 13.73
C TYR A 94 5.93 -2.24 14.24
N ALA A 95 4.76 -2.63 13.75
CA ALA A 95 3.45 -2.23 14.26
C ALA A 95 2.53 -3.46 14.37
N PRO A 96 2.88 -4.44 15.23
CA PRO A 96 2.14 -5.70 15.31
C PRO A 96 0.69 -5.55 15.78
N ASP A 97 0.38 -4.52 16.56
CA ASP A 97 -0.97 -4.29 17.09
C ASP A 97 -1.77 -3.22 16.33
N THR A 98 -1.27 -2.78 15.17
CA THR A 98 -1.93 -1.80 14.30
C THR A 98 -2.42 -2.46 13.02
N GLU A 99 -3.61 -2.10 12.57
CA GLU A 99 -4.18 -2.64 11.34
C GLU A 99 -3.43 -2.13 10.11
N LEU A 100 -3.18 -3.03 9.16
CA LEU A 100 -2.37 -2.77 7.97
C LEU A 100 -3.25 -2.74 6.72
N TYR A 101 -3.28 -1.60 6.06
CA TYR A 101 -4.12 -1.34 4.90
C TYR A 101 -3.31 -1.14 3.63
N TYR A 102 -3.89 -1.58 2.51
CA TYR A 102 -3.56 -1.07 1.18
C TYR A 102 -4.60 -0.04 0.78
N ASN A 103 -4.19 1.16 0.36
CA ASN A 103 -5.11 2.26 0.02
C ASN A 103 -4.95 2.72 -1.43
N ASP A 104 -6.05 2.96 -2.13
CA ASP A 104 -6.01 3.34 -3.55
C ASP A 104 -7.25 4.13 -4.02
N PHE A 105 -7.03 5.02 -4.99
CA PHE A 105 -8.11 5.63 -5.75
C PHE A 105 -8.57 4.69 -6.86
N ASN A 106 -9.77 4.92 -7.40
CA ASN A 106 -10.35 4.07 -8.46
C ASN A 106 -10.39 2.57 -8.15
N ALA A 107 -10.29 2.16 -6.87
CA ALA A 107 -10.34 0.76 -6.45
C ALA A 107 -11.68 0.08 -6.81
N TRP A 108 -12.70 0.85 -7.19
CA TRP A 108 -13.96 0.36 -7.74
C TRP A 108 -13.86 -0.16 -9.18
N ARG A 109 -12.84 0.25 -9.96
CA ARG A 109 -12.74 -0.13 -11.39
C ARG A 109 -12.46 -1.63 -11.50
N PRO A 110 -13.16 -2.37 -12.38
CA PRO A 110 -13.00 -3.82 -12.48
C PRO A 110 -11.56 -4.31 -12.62
N GLU A 111 -10.79 -3.77 -13.56
CA GLU A 111 -9.41 -4.20 -13.82
C GLU A 111 -8.49 -3.91 -12.63
N LYS A 112 -8.65 -2.73 -12.02
CA LYS A 112 -7.87 -2.32 -10.85
C LYS A 112 -8.25 -3.14 -9.61
N ARG A 113 -9.54 -3.36 -9.40
CA ARG A 113 -10.10 -4.23 -8.36
C ARG A 113 -9.50 -5.63 -8.46
N ASP A 114 -9.51 -6.22 -9.65
CA ASP A 114 -8.98 -7.57 -9.87
C ASP A 114 -7.46 -7.61 -9.63
N GLY A 115 -6.74 -6.54 -9.99
CA GLY A 115 -5.33 -6.36 -9.64
C GLY A 115 -5.05 -6.31 -8.14
N ILE A 116 -5.87 -5.57 -7.39
CA ILE A 116 -5.80 -5.49 -5.93
C ILE A 116 -6.13 -6.86 -5.30
N VAL A 117 -7.19 -7.52 -5.76
CA VAL A 117 -7.56 -8.89 -5.31
C VAL A 117 -6.41 -9.86 -5.52
N ARG A 118 -5.74 -9.82 -6.68
CA ARG A 118 -4.56 -10.65 -6.97
C ARG A 118 -3.42 -10.37 -5.97
N MET A 119 -3.12 -9.10 -5.72
CA MET A 119 -2.08 -8.68 -4.77
C MET A 119 -2.38 -9.18 -3.35
N VAL A 120 -3.62 -9.02 -2.86
CA VAL A 120 -4.03 -9.51 -1.54
C VAL A 120 -3.87 -11.02 -1.44
N LYS A 121 -4.37 -11.77 -2.44
CA LYS A 121 -4.24 -13.24 -2.46
C LYS A 121 -2.77 -13.68 -2.45
N MET A 122 -1.89 -12.94 -3.13
CA MET A 122 -0.44 -13.19 -3.08
C MET A 122 0.10 -12.98 -1.66
N LEU A 123 -0.22 -11.88 -0.97
CA LEU A 123 0.19 -11.67 0.42
C LEU A 123 -0.30 -12.78 1.35
N GLN A 124 -1.58 -13.14 1.25
CA GLN A 124 -2.20 -14.21 2.05
C GLN A 124 -1.55 -15.58 1.80
N ALA A 125 -1.26 -15.91 0.53
CA ALA A 125 -0.58 -17.16 0.17
C ALA A 125 0.84 -17.27 0.76
N HIS A 126 1.50 -16.13 0.99
CA HIS A 126 2.79 -16.06 1.66
C HIS A 126 2.71 -15.90 3.19
N GLY A 127 1.50 -15.93 3.78
CA GLY A 127 1.30 -15.76 5.22
C GLY A 127 1.60 -14.35 5.72
N ILE A 128 1.54 -13.34 4.85
CA ILE A 128 1.83 -11.95 5.19
C ILE A 128 0.52 -11.25 5.58
N ARG A 129 0.53 -10.57 6.73
CA ARG A 129 -0.64 -9.89 7.26
C ARG A 129 -1.02 -8.67 6.41
N ILE A 130 -2.30 -8.61 6.06
CA ILE A 130 -3.01 -7.44 5.57
C ILE A 130 -4.41 -7.49 6.20
N ASP A 131 -4.86 -6.38 6.77
CA ASP A 131 -6.07 -6.33 7.59
C ASP A 131 -7.23 -5.64 6.86
N GLY A 132 -6.95 -4.79 5.86
CA GLY A 132 -7.99 -4.16 5.08
C GLY A 132 -7.57 -3.46 3.79
N ILE A 133 -8.58 -3.03 3.05
CA ILE A 133 -8.46 -2.20 1.84
C ILE A 133 -9.14 -0.86 2.07
N GLY A 134 -8.39 0.21 1.81
CA GLY A 134 -8.88 1.58 1.74
C GLY A 134 -9.28 1.93 0.31
N ILE A 135 -10.55 2.28 0.11
CA ILE A 135 -11.07 2.86 -1.12
C ILE A 135 -11.10 4.37 -0.90
N GLN A 136 -10.25 5.13 -1.60
CA GLN A 136 -10.15 6.58 -1.38
C GLN A 136 -11.50 7.29 -1.58
N GLY A 137 -12.31 6.89 -2.56
CA GLY A 137 -13.65 7.48 -2.71
C GLY A 137 -13.65 8.82 -3.46
N HIS A 138 -12.58 9.15 -4.20
CA HIS A 138 -12.52 10.33 -5.08
C HIS A 138 -13.48 10.13 -6.27
N TRP A 139 -14.77 10.35 -6.03
CA TRP A 139 -15.87 10.03 -6.94
C TRP A 139 -16.49 11.30 -7.53
N GLY A 140 -16.83 11.24 -8.81
CA GLY A 140 -17.57 12.30 -9.48
C GLY A 140 -19.07 12.17 -9.22
N LEU A 141 -19.83 13.22 -9.58
CA LEU A 141 -21.29 13.24 -9.44
C LEU A 141 -22.01 12.11 -10.21
N HIS A 142 -21.36 11.56 -11.24
CA HIS A 142 -21.95 10.58 -12.15
C HIS A 142 -21.13 9.30 -12.28
N TYR A 143 -20.01 9.18 -11.56
CA TYR A 143 -19.17 7.99 -11.59
C TYR A 143 -18.38 7.84 -10.28
N PRO A 144 -18.12 6.61 -9.82
CA PRO A 144 -18.58 5.33 -10.37
C PRO A 144 -20.08 5.09 -10.20
N SER A 145 -20.58 4.03 -10.83
CA SER A 145 -21.92 3.52 -10.52
C SER A 145 -21.93 2.94 -9.10
N ARG A 146 -23.12 2.88 -8.50
CA ARG A 146 -23.29 2.18 -7.21
C ARG A 146 -22.89 0.71 -7.32
N ASP A 147 -23.27 0.06 -8.41
CA ASP A 147 -22.98 -1.35 -8.66
C ASP A 147 -21.47 -1.61 -8.72
N ASP A 148 -20.67 -0.70 -9.31
CA ASP A 148 -19.21 -0.83 -9.32
C ASP A 148 -18.61 -0.71 -7.91
N ILE A 149 -19.14 0.22 -7.09
CA ILE A 149 -18.72 0.39 -5.70
C ILE A 149 -19.05 -0.88 -4.89
N GLU A 150 -20.28 -1.36 -4.98
CA GLU A 150 -20.75 -2.56 -4.27
C GLU A 150 -19.94 -3.79 -4.70
N ALA A 151 -19.72 -3.99 -6.01
CA ALA A 151 -18.92 -5.09 -6.53
C ALA A 151 -17.46 -5.07 -6.04
N ALA A 152 -16.87 -3.89 -5.83
CA ALA A 152 -15.53 -3.78 -5.26
C ALA A 152 -15.51 -4.05 -3.75
N ILE A 153 -16.48 -3.53 -3.01
CA ILE A 153 -16.62 -3.82 -1.57
C ILE A 153 -16.79 -5.34 -1.36
N ASP A 154 -17.67 -5.98 -2.11
CA ASP A 154 -17.92 -7.42 -2.02
C ASP A 154 -16.68 -8.23 -2.38
N ALA A 155 -15.95 -7.86 -3.43
CA ALA A 155 -14.73 -8.54 -3.83
C ALA A 155 -13.64 -8.48 -2.74
N TYR A 156 -13.49 -7.35 -2.05
CA TYR A 156 -12.51 -7.21 -0.97
C TYR A 156 -12.98 -7.88 0.33
N ALA A 157 -14.25 -7.77 0.67
CA ALA A 157 -14.84 -8.43 1.84
C ALA A 157 -14.76 -9.96 1.71
N ALA A 158 -14.93 -10.51 0.50
CA ALA A 158 -14.78 -11.95 0.22
C ALA A 158 -13.37 -12.50 0.48
N LEU A 159 -12.36 -11.64 0.61
CA LEU A 159 -11.00 -12.01 1.01
C LEU A 159 -10.80 -12.08 2.54
N GLY A 160 -11.87 -11.83 3.31
CA GLY A 160 -11.81 -11.75 4.77
C GLY A 160 -11.21 -10.45 5.29
N LEU A 161 -11.16 -9.41 4.47
CA LEU A 161 -10.59 -8.11 4.80
C LEU A 161 -11.64 -7.10 5.25
N LYS A 162 -11.22 -6.12 6.05
CA LYS A 162 -12.01 -4.90 6.30
C LYS A 162 -11.99 -4.01 5.05
N VAL A 163 -13.10 -3.33 4.78
CA VAL A 163 -13.19 -2.35 3.70
C VAL A 163 -13.51 -0.98 4.32
N MET A 164 -12.73 0.04 3.96
CA MET A 164 -12.95 1.41 4.42
C MET A 164 -13.05 2.36 3.24
N ILE A 165 -13.96 3.32 3.33
CA ILE A 165 -13.92 4.51 2.47
C ILE A 165 -13.06 5.55 3.20
N THR A 166 -11.95 5.99 2.59
CA THR A 166 -10.86 6.68 3.31
C THR A 166 -10.75 8.18 3.03
N GLU A 167 -11.16 8.67 1.86
CA GLU A 167 -10.94 10.06 1.39
C GLU A 167 -12.15 10.62 0.59
N LEU A 168 -13.39 10.31 1.02
CA LEU A 168 -14.64 10.72 0.37
C LEU A 168 -14.90 12.24 0.45
#